data_AF-A0A2T2TJU8-F1
#
_entry.id   AF-A0A2T2TJU8-F1
#
_cell.length_a   1.000
_cell.length_b   1.000
_cell.length_c   1.000
_cell.angle_alpha   90.00
_cell.angle_beta   90.00
_cell.angle_gamma   90.00
#
_symmetry.space_group_name_H-M   'P 1'
#
loop_
_entity.id
_entity.type
_entity.pdbx_description
1 polymer ?
#
loop_
_entity_poly.entity_id
_entity_poly.type
_entity_poly.pdbx_seq_one_letter_code
_entity_poly.pdbx_strand_id
1 'polypeptide(L)' 'MNRTPQLQREGQALWLDYIRRTILTDGTLQRLIEEDGLRGMTSNPSIFQEAIGETEEYDGDLKALVEARP' A
#
# COMPACT_ATOMS: atom_id res chain seq x y z
N MET A 1 7.04 12.77 -18.96
CA MET A 1 5.58 12.90 -18.76
C MET A 1 5.07 11.64 -18.09
N ASN A 2 4.41 11.77 -16.95
CA ASN A 2 3.68 10.68 -16.34
C ASN A 2 2.48 10.32 -17.24
N ARG A 3 2.34 9.03 -17.59
CA ARG A 3 1.26 8.57 -18.48
C ARG A 3 0.03 8.07 -17.73
N THR A 4 0.16 7.76 -16.45
CA THR A 4 -0.93 7.16 -15.68
C THR A 4 -2.17 8.05 -15.59
N PRO A 5 -2.09 9.40 -15.50
CA PRO A 5 -3.29 10.23 -15.45
C PRO A 5 -4.04 10.27 -16.79
N GLN A 6 -3.41 9.89 -17.91
CA GLN A 6 -4.11 9.82 -19.20
C GLN A 6 -5.09 8.65 -19.25
N LEU A 7 -4.81 7.55 -18.56
CA LEU A 7 -5.72 6.39 -18.48
C LEU A 7 -7.09 6.77 -17.90
N GLN A 8 -7.11 7.71 -16.95
CA GLN A 8 -8.37 8.22 -16.39
C GLN A 8 -9.24 8.92 -17.43
N ARG A 9 -8.63 9.66 -18.37
CA ARG A 9 -9.37 10.33 -19.45
C ARG A 9 -10.02 9.34 -20.41
N GLU A 10 -9.44 8.16 -20.54
CA GLU A 10 -9.97 7.04 -21.32
C GLU A 10 -10.95 6.16 -20.51
N GLY A 11 -11.31 6.56 -19.29
CA GLY A 11 -12.25 5.84 -18.43
C GLY A 11 -11.65 4.64 -17.68
N GLN A 12 -10.33 4.47 -17.67
CA GLN A 12 -9.65 3.40 -16.95
C GLN A 12 -9.17 3.84 -15.57
N ALA A 13 -9.46 3.03 -14.55
CA ALA A 13 -9.01 3.25 -13.18
C ALA A 13 -7.68 2.51 -12.92
N LEU A 14 -6.64 3.24 -12.51
CA LEU A 14 -5.38 2.64 -12.08
C LEU A 14 -5.50 2.08 -10.66
N TRP A 15 -5.06 0.83 -10.47
CA TRP A 15 -5.00 0.17 -9.18
C TRP A 15 -3.56 -0.27 -8.89
N LEU A 16 -3.16 -0.18 -7.62
CA LEU A 16 -1.84 -0.60 -7.15
C LEU A 16 -1.96 -1.96 -6.47
N ASP A 17 -1.30 -2.97 -7.01
CA ASP A 17 -1.26 -4.32 -6.43
C ASP A 17 -0.08 -4.47 -5.46
N TYR A 18 -0.09 -3.63 -4.42
CA TYR A 18 0.97 -3.57 -3.42
C TYR A 18 0.49 -2.81 -2.20
N ILE A 19 0.81 -3.29 -1.00
CA ILE A 19 0.60 -2.55 0.24
C ILE A 19 1.75 -2.82 1.22
N ARG A 20 2.24 -1.77 1.86
CA ARG A 20 3.11 -1.82 3.05
C ARG A 20 2.63 -0.77 4.05
N ARG A 21 3.12 -0.81 5.29
CA ARG A 21 2.69 0.17 6.29
C ARG A 21 3.24 1.54 5.98
N THR A 22 4.51 1.61 5.57
CA THR A 22 5.19 2.88 5.28
C THR A 22 4.43 3.72 4.26
N ILE A 23 3.90 3.11 3.18
CA ILE A 23 3.17 3.82 2.11
C ILE A 23 1.92 4.56 2.63
N LEU A 24 1.36 4.10 3.75
CA LEU A 24 0.18 4.69 4.39
C LEU A 24 0.56 5.86 5.32
N THR A 25 1.79 5.88 5.81
CA THR A 25 2.22 6.81 6.88
C THR A 25 3.18 7.89 6.40
N ASP A 26 3.89 7.68 5.28
CA ASP A 26 4.95 8.56 4.79
C ASP A 26 4.48 9.58 3.72
N GLY A 27 3.17 9.56 3.39
CA GLY A 27 2.58 10.42 2.37
C GLY A 27 2.70 9.88 0.94
N THR A 28 3.34 8.73 0.73
CA THR A 28 3.49 8.12 -0.59
C THR A 28 2.13 7.77 -1.20
N LEU A 29 1.21 7.17 -0.45
CA LEU A 29 -0.13 6.86 -0.97
C LEU A 29 -0.88 8.14 -1.40
N GLN A 30 -0.79 9.21 -0.61
CA GLN A 30 -1.41 10.49 -0.96
C GLN A 30 -0.86 11.01 -2.29
N ARG A 31 0.46 10.98 -2.46
CA ARG A 31 1.13 11.39 -3.68
C ARG A 31 0.71 10.55 -4.89
N LEU A 32 0.62 9.22 -4.74
CA LEU A 32 0.14 8.34 -5.81
C LEU A 32 -1.30 8.64 -6.23
N ILE A 33 -2.15 9.04 -5.29
CA ILE A 33 -3.54 9.44 -5.58
C ILE A 33 -3.55 10.77 -6.35
N GLU A 34 -2.84 11.79 -5.86
CA GLU A 34 -2.87 13.16 -6.37
C GLU A 34 -2.10 13.32 -7.69
N GLU A 35 -0.91 12.74 -7.78
CA GLU A 35 0.02 12.94 -8.91
C GLU A 35 -0.10 11.84 -9.97
N ASP A 36 -0.33 10.59 -9.55
CA ASP A 36 -0.37 9.43 -10.45
C ASP A 36 -1.79 8.97 -10.78
N GLY A 37 -2.80 9.50 -10.10
CA GLY A 37 -4.20 9.19 -10.36
C GLY A 37 -4.60 7.78 -9.90
N LEU A 38 -3.96 7.27 -8.84
CA LEU A 38 -4.33 6.00 -8.23
C LEU A 38 -5.79 6.02 -7.73
N ARG A 39 -6.57 4.98 -8.04
CA ARG A 39 -8.00 4.88 -7.69
C ARG A 39 -8.35 3.70 -6.80
N GLY A 40 -7.44 2.76 -6.64
CA GLY A 40 -7.62 1.60 -5.79
C GLY A 40 -6.28 0.97 -5.44
N MET A 41 -6.30 0.13 -4.42
CA MET A 41 -5.15 -0.65 -3.99
C MET A 41 -5.65 -2.03 -3.59
N THR A 42 -4.89 -3.06 -3.91
CA THR A 42 -5.19 -4.44 -3.55
C THR A 42 -4.08 -5.01 -2.69
N SER A 43 -4.50 -5.99 -1.89
CA SER A 43 -3.60 -6.89 -1.19
C SER A 43 -4.02 -8.31 -1.49
N ASN A 44 -3.12 -9.24 -1.25
CA ASN A 44 -3.35 -10.67 -1.28
C ASN A 44 -2.43 -11.33 -0.23
N PRO A 45 -2.58 -12.63 0.08
CA PRO A 45 -1.77 -13.28 1.09
C PRO A 45 -0.26 -13.17 0.87
N SER A 46 0.22 -13.23 -0.38
CA SER A 46 1.64 -13.10 -0.71
C SER A 46 2.16 -11.68 -0.45
N ILE A 47 1.40 -10.65 -0.85
CA ILE A 47 1.76 -9.25 -0.57
C ILE A 47 1.83 -8.99 0.93
N PHE A 48 0.89 -9.52 1.72
CA PHE A 48 0.95 -9.39 3.18
C PHE A 48 2.14 -10.13 3.78
N GLN A 49 2.45 -11.34 3.28
CA GLN A 49 3.62 -12.09 3.73
C GLN A 49 4.90 -11.28 3.49
N GLU A 50 5.06 -10.65 2.33
CA GLU A 50 6.21 -9.81 2.03
C GLU A 50 6.23 -8.54 2.90
N ALA A 51 5.08 -7.87 3.06
CA ALA A 51 4.97 -6.65 3.87
C ALA A 51 5.33 -6.90 5.34
N ILE A 52 4.91 -8.04 5.89
CA ILE A 52 5.12 -8.40 7.30
C ILE A 52 6.46 -9.11 7.52
N GLY A 53 6.84 -10.04 6.65
CA GLY A 53 7.98 -10.93 6.85
C GLY A 53 9.31 -10.40 6.33
N GLU A 54 9.30 -9.44 5.40
CA GLU A 54 10.53 -8.88 4.81
C GLU A 54 10.83 -7.45 5.29
N THR A 55 10.08 -6.94 6.27
CA THR A 55 10.30 -5.62 6.86
C THR A 55 10.11 -5.65 8.38
N GLU A 56 10.63 -4.63 9.07
CA GLU A 56 10.43 -4.43 10.51
C GLU A 56 9.17 -3.59 10.81
N GLU A 57 8.39 -3.21 9.79
CA GLU A 57 7.30 -2.23 9.91
C GLU A 57 6.17 -2.69 10.85
N TYR A 58 6.04 -4.00 11.07
CA TYR A 58 5.00 -4.61 11.90
C TYR A 58 5.52 -5.17 13.23
N ASP A 59 6.83 -5.13 13.49
CA ASP A 59 7.44 -5.77 14.66
C ASP A 59 6.85 -5.30 15.99
N GLY A 60 6.61 -3.99 16.13
CA GLY A 60 6.02 -3.42 17.34
C GLY A 60 4.61 -3.92 17.60
N ASP A 61 3.77 -3.92 16.57
CA ASP A 61 2.39 -4.40 16.66
C ASP A 61 2.33 -5.91 16.92
N LEU A 62 3.20 -6.69 16.28
CA LEU A 62 3.30 -8.12 16.49
C LEU A 62 3.74 -8.46 17.92
N LYS A 63 4.74 -7.74 18.47
CA LYS A 63 5.15 -7.88 19.88
C LYS A 63 3.99 -7.58 20.81
N ALA A 64 3.30 -6.46 20.60
CA ALA A 64 2.14 -6.08 21.40
C ALA A 64 1.01 -7.12 21.34
N LEU A 65 0.72 -7.69 20.16
CA LEU A 65 -0.28 -8.74 19.99
C LEU A 65 0.08 -10.03 20.73
N VAL A 66 1.36 -10.42 20.74
CA VAL A 66 1.83 -11.59 21.50
C VAL A 66 1.76 -11.34 23.00
N GLU A 67 2.17 -10.14 23.45
CA GLU A 67 2.14 -9.74 24.87
C GLU A 67 0.72 -9.64 25.42
N ALA A 68 -0.23 -9.17 24.59
CA ALA A 68 -1.62 -9.03 24.99
C ALA A 68 -2.28 -10.37 25.38
N ARG A 69 -1.71 -11.50 24.94
CA ARG A 69 -2.28 -12.86 24.92
C ARG A 69 -3.70 -12.90 24.32
N PRO A 70 -3.98 -13.75 23.32
CA PRO A 70 -5.37 -14.00 22.91
C PRO A 70 -6.19 -14.61 24.06
#